data_AF-A0A2S6AHF7-F1
#
_entry.id   AF-A0A2S6AHF7-F1
#
_cell.length_a   1.000
_cell.length_b   1.000
_cell.length_c   1.000
_cell.angle_alpha   90.00
_cell.angle_beta   90.00
_cell.angle_gamma   90.00
#
_symmetry.space_group_name_H-M   'P 1'
#
loop_
_entity.id
_entity.type
_entity.pdbx_description
1 polymer ?
#
loop_
_entity_poly.entity_id
_entity_poly.type
_entity_poly.pdbx_seq_one_letter_code
_entity_poly.pdbx_strand_id
1 'polypeptide(L)'
;MLYERTVLQELSDLLNGFHKDLQSEASNLQDCAAKLAQAWEGNAGLEAFQKSKQKWDQQFGDVNGDSDPSTAMGKVSALSKAVAAAMNNATAADKVVANGFGG
;
A
#
# COMPACT_ATOMS: atom_id res chain seq x y z
N MET A 1 -14.23 -9.14 23.69
CA MET A 1 -13.45 -8.91 22.45
C MET A 1 -12.66 -7.59 22.43
N LEU A 2 -12.41 -6.92 23.57
CA LEU A 2 -11.61 -5.67 23.60
C LEU A 2 -10.14 -5.88 23.20
N TYR A 3 -9.51 -6.98 23.63
CA TYR A 3 -8.12 -7.30 23.29
C TYR A 3 -7.91 -7.52 21.79
N GLU A 4 -8.83 -8.21 21.11
CA GLU A 4 -8.74 -8.42 19.66
C GLU A 4 -8.88 -7.11 18.87
N ARG A 5 -9.69 -6.18 19.37
CA ARG A 5 -9.87 -4.87 18.72
C ARG A 5 -8.60 -4.02 18.77
N THR A 6 -7.89 -4.00 19.89
CA THR A 6 -6.63 -3.25 20.03
C THR A 6 -5.56 -3.82 19.09
N VAL A 7 -5.41 -5.15 19.03
CA VAL A 7 -4.42 -5.81 18.16
C VAL A 7 -4.73 -5.56 16.68
N LEU A 8 -6.00 -5.61 16.27
CA LEU A 8 -6.40 -5.33 14.90
C LEU A 8 -6.21 -3.86 14.53
N GLN A 9 -6.44 -2.94 15.47
CA GLN A 9 -6.17 -1.51 15.29
C GLN A 9 -4.67 -1.27 15.08
N GLU A 10 -3.81 -1.83 15.94
CA GLU A 10 -2.35 -1.72 15.80
C GLU A 10 -1.87 -2.29 14.46
N LEU A 11 -2.40 -3.44 14.04
CA LEU A 11 -2.10 -4.03 12.73
C LEU A 11 -2.54 -3.11 11.58
N SER A 12 -3.75 -2.54 11.66
CA SER A 12 -4.25 -1.60 10.66
C SER A 12 -3.35 -0.36 10.55
N ASP A 13 -2.92 0.19 11.68
CA ASP A 13 -2.08 1.38 11.73
C ASP A 13 -0.68 1.09 11.16
N LEU A 14 -0.10 -0.07 11.48
CA LEU A 14 1.17 -0.52 10.95
C LEU A 14 1.13 -0.70 9.43
N LEU A 15 0.09 -1.36 8.91
CA LEU A 15 -0.10 -1.58 7.47
C LEU A 15 -0.30 -0.26 6.72
N ASN A 16 -1.05 0.69 7.30
CA ASN A 16 -1.20 2.03 6.74
C ASN A 16 0.12 2.81 6.75
N GLY A 17 0.93 2.64 7.80
CA GLY A 17 2.29 3.20 7.86
C GLY A 17 3.15 2.68 6.73
N PHE A 18 3.26 1.36 6.58
CA PHE A 18 4.03 0.73 5.50
C PHE A 18 3.56 1.16 4.11
N HIS A 19 2.26 1.29 3.90
CA HIS A 19 1.71 1.78 2.64
C HIS A 19 2.22 3.20 2.30
N LYS A 20 2.16 4.11 3.27
CA LYS A 20 2.63 5.49 3.11
C LYS A 20 4.14 5.56 2.88
N ASP A 21 4.91 4.77 3.62
CA ASP A 21 6.37 4.72 3.47
C ASP A 21 6.75 4.22 2.07
N LEU A 22 6.11 3.14 1.60
CA LEU A 22 6.32 2.61 0.26
C LEU A 22 5.94 3.64 -0.83
N GLN A 23 4.84 4.36 -0.65
CA GLN A 23 4.42 5.42 -1.57
C GLN A 23 5.45 6.56 -1.63
N SER A 24 5.96 6.98 -0.46
CA SER A 24 7.00 8.01 -0.37
C SER A 24 8.29 7.56 -1.07
N GLU A 25 8.76 6.34 -0.80
CA GLU A 25 9.96 5.81 -1.44
C GLU A 25 9.80 5.64 -2.96
N ALA A 26 8.63 5.20 -3.43
CA ALA A 26 8.34 5.13 -4.85
C ALA A 26 8.35 6.52 -5.52
N SER A 27 7.82 7.55 -4.84
CA SER A 27 7.89 8.94 -5.31
C SER A 27 9.34 9.43 -5.40
N ASN A 28 10.14 9.21 -4.36
CA ASN A 28 11.57 9.57 -4.35
C ASN A 28 12.33 8.89 -5.49
N LEU A 29 12.05 7.60 -5.73
CA LEU A 29 12.65 6.83 -6.81
C LEU A 29 12.20 7.33 -8.19
N GLN A 30 10.93 7.72 -8.36
CA GLN A 30 10.43 8.36 -9.59
C GLN A 30 11.16 9.68 -9.87
N ASP A 31 11.31 10.54 -8.87
CA ASP A 31 12.01 11.83 -9.01
C ASP A 31 13.49 11.65 -9.38
N CYS A 32 14.18 10.72 -8.72
CA CYS A 32 15.55 10.36 -9.05
C CYS A 32 15.67 9.76 -10.45
N ALA A 33 14.73 8.88 -10.82
CA ALA A 33 14.70 8.26 -12.14
C ALA A 33 14.48 9.29 -13.25
N ALA A 34 13.60 10.27 -13.04
CA ALA A 34 13.35 11.35 -14.00
C ALA A 34 14.62 12.19 -14.23
N LYS A 35 15.31 12.57 -13.14
CA LYS A 35 16.58 13.33 -13.22
C LYS A 35 17.66 12.53 -13.95
N LEU A 36 17.78 11.23 -13.66
CA LEU A 36 18.78 10.37 -14.29
C LEU A 36 18.46 10.15 -15.77
N ALA A 37 17.17 9.96 -16.10
CA ALA A 37 16.73 9.80 -17.48
C ALA A 37 17.04 11.05 -18.31
N GLN A 38 16.79 12.24 -17.76
CA GLN A 38 17.13 13.51 -18.40
C GLN A 38 18.64 13.67 -18.58
N ALA A 39 19.45 13.30 -17.58
CA ALA A 39 20.90 13.37 -17.67
C ALA A 39 21.50 12.41 -18.72
N TRP A 40 20.78 11.33 -19.06
CA TRP A 40 21.19 10.31 -20.02
C TRP A 40 20.50 10.43 -21.38
N GLU A 41 19.78 11.53 -21.63
CA GLU A 41 19.14 11.79 -22.92
C GLU A 41 20.15 11.74 -24.07
N GLY A 42 19.88 10.91 -25.09
CA GLY A 42 20.78 10.67 -26.21
C GLY A 42 21.90 9.64 -25.96
N ASN A 43 21.93 8.98 -24.79
CA ASN A 43 22.89 7.92 -24.47
C ASN A 43 22.21 6.53 -24.48
N ALA A 44 22.91 5.51 -24.98
CA ALA A 44 22.47 4.11 -24.96
C ALA A 44 22.16 3.58 -23.55
N GLY A 45 22.76 4.16 -22.50
CA GLY A 45 22.46 3.83 -21.11
C GLY A 45 21.01 4.14 -20.67
N LEU A 46 20.34 5.08 -21.34
CA LEU A 46 18.97 5.47 -21.04
C LEU A 46 17.98 4.33 -21.30
N GLU A 47 18.13 3.61 -22.41
CA GLU A 47 17.20 2.53 -22.78
C GLU A 47 17.29 1.36 -21.78
N ALA A 48 18.51 1.01 -21.36
CA ALA A 48 18.73 -0.02 -20.34
C ALA A 48 18.17 0.41 -18.98
N PHE A 49 18.33 1.69 -18.62
CA PHE A 49 17.76 2.26 -17.42
C PHE A 49 16.23 2.22 -17.42
N GLN A 50 15.60 2.68 -18.50
CA GLN A 50 14.14 2.68 -18.64
C GLN A 50 13.56 1.27 -18.54
N LYS A 51 14.18 0.27 -19.17
CA LYS A 51 13.79 -1.14 -19.03
C LYS A 51 13.90 -1.64 -17.58
N SER A 52 14.94 -1.23 -16.87
CA SER A 52 15.16 -1.62 -15.48
C SER A 52 14.14 -0.95 -14.55
N LYS A 53 13.87 0.34 -14.77
CA LYS A 53 12.83 1.12 -14.07
C LYS A 53 11.44 0.54 -14.30
N GLN A 54 11.11 0.17 -15.52
CA GLN A 54 9.82 -0.44 -15.85
C GLN A 54 9.62 -1.77 -15.10
N LYS A 55 10.64 -2.62 -15.03
CA LYS A 55 10.58 -3.87 -14.24
C LYS A 55 10.39 -3.60 -12.76
N TRP A 56 11.04 -2.57 -12.23
CA TRP A 56 10.83 -2.12 -10.85
C TRP A 56 9.36 -1.73 -10.62
N ASP A 57 8.82 -0.87 -11.48
CA ASP A 57 7.44 -0.37 -11.34
C ASP A 57 6.40 -1.49 -11.44
N GLN A 58 6.65 -2.50 -12.28
CA GLN A 58 5.79 -3.70 -12.36
C GLN A 58 5.82 -4.56 -11.09
N GLN A 59 6.94 -4.60 -10.36
CA GLN A 59 7.06 -5.42 -9.16
C GLN A 59 6.59 -4.68 -7.91
N PHE A 60 6.99 -3.43 -7.77
CA PHE A 60 6.80 -2.66 -6.54
C PHE A 60 5.64 -1.69 -6.61
N GLY A 61 5.19 -1.32 -7.82
CA GLY A 61 4.21 -0.28 -8.06
C GLY A 61 4.88 1.08 -8.26
N ASP A 62 4.15 1.99 -8.91
CA ASP A 62 4.48 3.40 -8.92
C ASP A 62 3.39 4.20 -8.19
N VAL A 63 3.59 5.52 -8.07
CA VAL A 63 2.67 6.43 -7.36
C VAL A 63 1.25 6.44 -7.98
N ASN A 64 1.10 6.03 -9.24
CA ASN A 64 -0.17 5.95 -9.96
C ASN A 64 -0.76 4.52 -9.96
N GLY A 65 0.07 3.50 -9.75
CA GLY A 65 -0.22 2.07 -9.67
C GLY A 65 -0.50 1.59 -8.25
N ASP A 66 -0.70 2.50 -7.30
CA ASP A 66 -0.91 2.27 -5.86
C ASP A 66 -2.06 1.28 -5.54
N SER A 67 -2.91 1.00 -6.53
CA SER A 67 -4.06 0.10 -6.41
C SER A 67 -3.91 -1.23 -7.15
N ASP A 68 -2.80 -1.47 -7.87
CA ASP A 68 -2.62 -2.72 -8.63
C ASP A 68 -2.24 -3.87 -7.67
N PRO A 69 -3.13 -4.87 -7.48
CA PRO A 69 -2.92 -5.96 -6.53
C PRO A 69 -1.78 -6.91 -6.92
N SER A 70 -1.24 -6.79 -8.14
CA SER A 70 -0.06 -7.56 -8.56
C SER A 70 1.25 -7.01 -7.99
N THR A 71 1.29 -5.73 -7.62
CA THR A 71 2.47 -5.03 -7.10
C THR A 71 2.61 -5.17 -5.59
N ALA A 72 3.82 -4.98 -5.05
CA ALA A 72 4.04 -4.99 -3.61
C ALA A 72 3.20 -3.92 -2.89
N MET A 73 3.16 -2.69 -3.42
CA MET A 73 2.38 -1.59 -2.87
C MET A 73 0.88 -1.89 -2.87
N GLY A 74 0.33 -2.37 -3.99
CA GLY A 74 -1.08 -2.72 -4.05
C GLY A 74 -1.46 -3.92 -3.18
N LYS A 75 -0.55 -4.88 -2.93
CA LYS A 75 -0.77 -5.96 -1.95
C LYS A 75 -0.87 -5.43 -0.52
N VAL A 76 -0.01 -4.49 -0.14
CA VAL A 76 -0.07 -3.83 1.18
C VAL A 76 -1.37 -3.03 1.32
N SER A 77 -1.76 -2.28 0.28
CA SER A 77 -3.05 -1.57 0.21
C SER A 77 -4.23 -2.51 0.39
N ALA A 78 -4.24 -3.64 -0.34
CA ALA A 78 -5.30 -4.65 -0.26
C ALA A 78 -5.39 -5.28 1.14
N LEU A 79 -4.25 -5.60 1.74
CA LEU A 79 -4.18 -6.14 3.10
C LEU A 79 -4.72 -5.14 4.13
N SER A 80 -4.31 -3.87 4.03
CA SER A 80 -4.83 -2.80 4.90
C SER A 80 -6.36 -2.68 4.79
N LYS A 81 -6.89 -2.65 3.56
CA LYS A 81 -8.35 -2.61 3.31
C LYS A 81 -9.07 -3.83 3.89
N ALA A 82 -8.49 -5.02 3.75
CA ALA A 82 -9.06 -6.25 4.30
C ALA A 82 -9.12 -6.23 5.83
N VAL A 83 -8.06 -5.76 6.50
CA VAL A 83 -8.02 -5.59 7.96
C VAL A 83 -9.07 -4.57 8.41
N ALA A 84 -9.16 -3.41 7.74
CA ALA A 84 -10.17 -2.39 8.05
C ALA A 84 -11.61 -2.92 7.86
N ALA A 85 -11.87 -3.69 6.80
CA ALA A 85 -13.16 -4.33 6.59
C ALA A 85 -13.50 -5.35 7.68
N ALA A 86 -12.53 -6.17 8.11
CA ALA A 86 -12.70 -7.12 9.20
C ALA A 86 -13.04 -6.41 10.53
N MET A 87 -12.36 -5.29 10.83
CA MET A 87 -12.64 -4.48 12.02
C MET A 87 -14.03 -3.86 12.02
N ASN A 88 -14.48 -3.35 10.87
CA ASN A 88 -15.82 -2.79 10.70
C ASN A 88 -16.89 -3.87 10.89
N ASN A 89 -16.69 -5.05 10.32
CA ASN A 89 -17.60 -6.18 10.47
C ASN A 89 -17.68 -6.67 11.92
N ALA A 90 -16.55 -6.82 12.60
CA ALA A 90 -16.51 -7.19 14.02
C ALA A 90 -17.24 -6.16 14.90
N THR A 91 -17.01 -4.87 14.67
CA THR A 91 -17.69 -3.78 15.39
C THR A 91 -19.20 -3.78 15.14
N ALA A 92 -19.63 -4.06 13.91
CA ALA A 92 -21.05 -4.12 13.55
C ALA A 92 -21.74 -5.32 14.22
N ALA A 93 -21.10 -6.49 14.23
CA ALA A 93 -21.61 -7.69 14.89
C ALA A 93 -21.78 -7.45 16.41
N ASP A 94 -20.78 -6.85 17.06
CA ASP A 94 -20.85 -6.51 18.49
C ASP A 94 -22.03 -5.59 18.84
N LYS A 95 -22.30 -4.59 17.99
CA LYS A 95 -23.45 -3.68 18.19
C LYS A 95 -24.80 -4.39 18.05
N VAL A 96 -24.93 -5.29 17.08
CA VAL A 96 -26.18 -6.06 16.88
C VAL A 96 -26.45 -6.98 18.07
N VAL A 97 -25.41 -7.65 18.57
CA VAL A 97 -25.50 -8.51 19.76
C VAL A 97 -25.89 -7.69 21.00
N ALA A 98 -25.24 -6.55 21.25
CA ALA A 98 -25.55 -5.69 22.39
C ALA A 98 -27.01 -5.18 22.38
N ASN A 99 -27.56 -4.87 21.21
CA ASN A 99 -28.97 -4.47 21.08
C ASN A 99 -29.94 -5.65 21.24
N GLY A 100 -29.53 -6.88 20.89
CA GLY A 100 -30.37 -8.09 21.00
C GLY A 100 -30.53 -8.64 22.42
N PHE A 101 -29.63 -8.30 23.34
CA PHE A 101 -29.70 -8.70 24.77
C PHE A 101 -30.28 -7.60 25.68
N GLY A 102 -30.57 -6.41 25.15
CA GLY A 102 -31.11 -5.27 25.89
C GLY A 102 -32.62 -5.02 25.73
N GLY A 103 -33.36 -5.95 25.10
CA GLY A 103 -34.80 -5.91 24.89
C GLY A 103 -35.56 -6.94 25.71
#